data_AF-A0A9P9TYB5-F1
#
_entry.id   AF-A0A9P9TYB5-F1
#
_cell.length_a   1.000
_cell.length_b   1.000
_cell.length_c   1.000
_cell.angle_alpha   90.00
_cell.angle_beta   90.00
_cell.angle_gamma   90.00
#
_symmetry.space_group_name_H-M   'P 1'
#
loop_
_entity.id
_entity.type
_entity.pdbx_description
1 polymer ?
#
loop_
_entity_poly.entity_id
_entity_poly.type
_entity_poly.pdbx_seq_one_letter_code
_entity_poly.pdbx_strand_id
1 'polypeptide(L)'
;MSESCMEFERAGTHVLDEIKRQGFFPNGVSWRKLDGPSPKDEDSELGEDSVNGTLRKLLFGSGPDAFPGFTWDKQIVATNIYYPFDKYHYDDSQFFIDTEHWHMVVKIQLDGLYRVTYGELGGLSNEELKERLEQKFRRILPGNSGPEEYELVNFSPYKVHQRCVEEMRMGRCLLVADAAHLCNPFGGLGLTVGIVDVGSLYDCLLRIHTGQADDSILYKYDEVR
;
A
#
# COMPACT_ATOMS: atom_id res chain seq x y z
N MET A 1 18.77 16.87 -16.79
CA MET A 1 18.57 15.45 -16.43
C MET A 1 17.15 15.07 -16.79
N SER A 2 16.90 13.82 -17.20
CA SER A 2 15.53 13.32 -17.37
C SER A 2 14.83 13.25 -16.02
N GLU A 3 13.49 13.37 -15.98
CA GLU A 3 12.69 13.25 -14.74
C GLU A 3 12.96 11.92 -14.01
N SER A 4 13.19 10.84 -14.75
CA SER A 4 13.58 9.55 -14.19
C SER A 4 14.87 9.62 -13.38
N CYS A 5 15.88 10.37 -13.85
CA CYS A 5 17.13 10.56 -13.11
C CYS A 5 16.93 11.35 -11.81
N MET A 6 16.01 12.32 -11.80
CA MET A 6 15.70 13.09 -10.59
C MET A 6 15.04 12.22 -9.51
N GLU A 7 14.13 11.33 -9.89
CA GLU A 7 13.49 10.41 -8.94
C GLU A 7 14.46 9.35 -8.38
N PHE A 8 15.40 8.85 -9.19
CA PHE A 8 16.47 7.98 -8.69
C PHE A 8 17.44 8.71 -7.76
N GLU A 9 17.69 10.00 -7.97
CA GLU A 9 18.46 10.83 -7.02
C GLU A 9 17.68 11.05 -5.71
N ARG A 10 16.35 11.21 -5.76
CA ARG A 10 15.48 11.30 -4.56
C ARG A 10 15.40 10.00 -3.77
N ALA A 11 15.37 8.85 -4.45
CA ALA A 11 15.38 7.54 -3.82
C ALA A 11 16.70 7.24 -3.06
N GLY A 12 17.74 8.02 -3.32
CA GLY A 12 19.02 7.99 -2.61
C GLY A 12 20.14 8.46 -3.52
N THR A 13 21.08 9.25 -2.98
CA THR A 13 22.17 9.90 -3.73
C THR A 13 23.11 8.97 -4.49
N HIS A 14 22.99 7.64 -4.32
CA HIS A 14 23.82 6.65 -4.99
C HIS A 14 23.05 5.64 -5.84
N VAL A 15 21.72 5.67 -5.82
CA VAL A 15 20.89 4.72 -6.59
C VAL A 15 21.13 4.92 -8.08
N LEU A 16 21.08 6.18 -8.54
CA LEU A 16 21.35 6.49 -9.95
C LEU A 16 22.79 6.17 -10.36
N ASP A 17 23.76 6.39 -9.48
CA ASP A 17 25.17 6.11 -9.74
C ASP A 17 25.45 4.60 -9.83
N GLU A 18 24.82 3.82 -8.95
CA GLU A 18 24.90 2.36 -8.97
C GLU A 18 24.24 1.78 -10.23
N ILE A 19 23.06 2.30 -10.58
CA ILE A 19 22.35 1.97 -11.82
C ILE A 19 23.22 2.27 -13.05
N LYS A 20 23.83 3.47 -13.13
CA LYS A 20 24.76 3.85 -14.21
C LYS A 20 26.01 2.98 -14.23
N ARG A 21 26.56 2.63 -13.07
CA ARG A 21 27.73 1.75 -12.94
C ARG A 21 27.46 0.34 -13.44
N GLN A 22 26.21 -0.12 -13.35
CA GLN A 22 25.74 -1.38 -13.92
C GLN A 22 25.44 -1.29 -15.44
N GLY A 23 25.66 -0.12 -16.07
CA GLY A 23 25.48 0.07 -17.51
C GLY A 23 24.07 0.48 -17.92
N PHE A 24 23.17 0.74 -16.96
CA PHE A 24 21.83 1.22 -17.24
C PHE A 24 21.81 2.75 -17.32
N PHE A 25 21.41 3.27 -18.48
CA PHE A 25 21.24 4.69 -18.73
C PHE A 25 19.74 4.95 -18.93
N PRO A 26 19.00 5.38 -17.89
CA PRO A 26 17.57 5.60 -17.99
C PRO A 26 17.29 6.75 -18.97
N ASN A 27 16.98 6.41 -20.22
CA ASN A 27 16.59 7.37 -21.26
C ASN A 27 15.09 7.65 -21.28
N GLY A 28 14.33 7.04 -20.36
CA GLY A 28 12.92 7.34 -20.13
C GLY A 28 12.18 6.21 -19.41
N VAL A 29 11.94 6.39 -18.11
CA VAL A 29 10.78 5.82 -17.42
C VAL A 29 9.94 7.00 -16.96
N SER A 30 8.76 7.17 -17.55
CA SER A 30 7.89 8.31 -17.29
C SER A 30 6.59 7.80 -16.68
N TRP A 31 6.32 8.19 -15.44
CA TRP A 31 4.99 8.12 -14.85
C TRP A 31 4.24 9.35 -15.36
N ARG A 32 3.21 9.18 -16.17
CA ARG A 32 2.41 10.30 -16.68
C ARG A 32 0.93 9.97 -16.66
N LYS A 33 0.10 10.95 -16.27
CA LYS A 33 -1.29 11.01 -16.74
C LYS A 33 -1.23 11.16 -18.26
N LEU A 34 -1.97 10.31 -18.97
CA LEU A 34 -1.85 10.14 -20.43
C LEU A 34 -1.97 11.45 -21.25
N ASP A 35 -2.53 12.53 -20.68
CA ASP A 35 -2.83 13.78 -21.42
C ASP A 35 -2.37 15.11 -20.75
N GLY A 36 -1.43 15.12 -19.80
CA GLY A 36 -1.01 16.35 -19.09
C GLY A 36 0.28 17.02 -19.62
N PRO A 37 0.37 18.38 -19.64
CA PRO A 37 1.64 19.06 -19.94
C PRO A 37 2.67 18.82 -18.83
N SER A 38 3.96 18.91 -19.17
CA SER A 38 5.09 18.72 -18.22
C SER A 38 4.96 19.66 -17.01
N PRO A 39 5.08 19.20 -15.76
CA PRO A 39 4.98 20.07 -14.61
C PRO A 39 6.18 21.01 -14.56
N LYS A 40 5.91 22.31 -14.80
CA LYS A 40 6.60 23.33 -14.03
C LYS A 40 5.89 23.39 -12.69
N ASP A 41 6.67 23.28 -11.63
CA ASP A 41 6.40 23.80 -10.29
C ASP A 41 4.98 23.55 -9.74
N GLU A 42 4.77 22.45 -9.02
CA GLU A 42 3.88 22.42 -7.85
C GLU A 42 4.04 21.11 -7.07
N ASP A 43 4.52 21.21 -5.83
CA ASP A 43 4.50 20.16 -4.81
C ASP A 43 3.05 19.70 -4.56
N SER A 44 2.65 18.50 -4.99
CA SER A 44 1.58 17.71 -4.34
C SER A 44 1.44 16.30 -4.92
N GLU A 45 1.31 15.33 -4.01
CA GLU A 45 0.56 14.07 -4.18
C GLU A 45 1.09 13.00 -5.16
N LEU A 46 2.32 12.53 -4.94
CA LEU A 46 2.88 11.32 -5.58
C LEU A 46 2.46 9.99 -4.91
N GLY A 47 1.60 10.03 -3.88
CA GLY A 47 1.10 8.84 -3.17
C GLY A 47 -0.22 8.28 -3.69
N GLU A 48 -0.92 8.97 -4.60
CA GLU A 48 -2.28 8.60 -4.97
C GLU A 48 -2.37 7.63 -6.17
N ASP A 49 -1.34 7.54 -7.01
CA ASP A 49 -1.45 6.83 -8.28
C ASP A 49 -1.48 5.30 -8.15
N SER A 50 -0.83 4.75 -7.11
CA SER A 50 -0.79 3.30 -6.83
C SER A 50 -2.11 2.78 -6.28
N VAL A 51 -2.74 3.51 -5.34
CA VAL A 51 -3.97 3.07 -4.67
C VAL A 51 -5.21 3.41 -5.52
N ASN A 52 -5.26 4.60 -6.11
CA ASN A 52 -6.40 5.01 -6.95
C ASN A 52 -6.34 4.43 -8.36
N GLY A 53 -5.19 3.85 -8.75
CA GLY A 53 -4.99 3.07 -9.97
C GLY A 53 -5.29 3.84 -11.24
N THR A 54 -4.78 5.07 -11.40
CA THR A 54 -5.04 5.88 -12.59
C THR A 54 -4.57 5.17 -13.85
N LEU A 55 -3.36 4.60 -13.85
CA LEU A 55 -2.86 3.82 -14.99
C LEU A 55 -3.74 2.60 -15.26
N ARG A 56 -4.11 1.85 -14.21
CA ARG A 56 -5.04 0.72 -14.33
C ARG A 56 -6.36 1.15 -14.95
N LYS A 57 -6.94 2.28 -14.52
CA LYS A 57 -8.19 2.82 -15.05
C LYS A 57 -8.07 3.28 -16.50
N LEU A 58 -6.91 3.77 -16.91
CA LEU A 58 -6.64 4.17 -18.29
C LEU A 58 -6.47 2.94 -19.20
N LEU A 59 -5.88 1.85 -18.69
CA LEU A 59 -5.67 0.62 -19.42
C LEU A 59 -6.93 -0.24 -19.53
N PHE A 60 -7.69 -0.37 -18.44
CA PHE A 60 -8.82 -1.29 -18.32
C PHE A 60 -10.18 -0.61 -18.20
N GLY A 61 -10.22 0.72 -18.17
CA GLY A 61 -11.43 1.50 -17.97
C GLY A 61 -11.80 1.69 -16.50
N SER A 62 -12.97 2.29 -16.26
CA SER A 62 -13.51 2.47 -14.90
C SER A 62 -14.74 1.59 -14.73
N GLY A 63 -14.74 0.70 -13.73
CA GLY A 63 -15.85 -0.22 -13.49
C GLY A 63 -15.41 -1.45 -12.68
N PRO A 64 -16.36 -2.31 -12.28
CA PRO A 64 -16.06 -3.53 -11.53
C PRO A 64 -15.22 -4.53 -12.35
N ASP A 65 -15.42 -4.57 -13.66
CA ASP A 65 -14.68 -5.47 -14.57
C ASP A 65 -13.23 -5.00 -14.82
N ALA A 66 -12.96 -3.70 -14.67
CA ALA A 66 -11.62 -3.14 -14.84
C ALA A 66 -10.68 -3.46 -13.67
N PHE A 67 -11.23 -3.89 -12.54
CA PHE A 67 -10.45 -4.35 -11.40
C PHE A 67 -11.23 -5.42 -10.63
N PRO A 68 -11.30 -6.64 -11.17
CA PRO A 68 -12.20 -7.67 -10.68
C PRO A 68 -11.86 -8.09 -9.25
N GLY A 69 -12.88 -8.61 -8.57
CA GLY A 69 -12.83 -8.97 -7.16
C GLY A 69 -13.91 -8.27 -6.35
N PHE A 70 -13.75 -8.24 -5.04
CA PHE A 70 -14.79 -7.79 -4.12
C PHE A 70 -14.27 -6.82 -3.06
N THR A 71 -15.23 -6.17 -2.40
CA THR A 71 -15.02 -5.34 -1.22
C THR A 71 -15.69 -6.05 -0.06
N TRP A 72 -15.03 -6.15 1.08
CA TRP A 72 -15.63 -6.77 2.27
C TRP A 72 -16.75 -5.89 2.83
N ASP A 73 -17.78 -6.52 3.40
CA ASP A 73 -18.90 -5.81 4.07
C ASP A 73 -18.45 -5.11 5.36
N LYS A 74 -17.36 -5.59 5.96
CA LYS A 74 -16.69 -4.96 7.10
C LYS A 74 -15.64 -3.98 6.58
N GLN A 75 -15.55 -2.84 7.25
CA GLN A 75 -14.42 -1.92 7.10
C GLN A 75 -13.51 -2.03 8.31
N ILE A 76 -12.32 -1.43 8.20
CA ILE A 76 -11.38 -1.34 9.30
C ILE A 76 -11.15 0.11 9.67
N VAL A 77 -10.77 0.34 10.91
CA VAL A 77 -10.23 1.62 11.35
C VAL A 77 -8.85 1.36 11.89
N ALA A 78 -7.83 1.98 11.29
CA ALA A 78 -6.49 2.01 11.84
C ALA A 78 -6.33 3.29 12.67
N THR A 79 -5.91 3.12 13.90
CA THR A 79 -5.58 4.23 14.79
C THR A 79 -4.12 4.12 15.20
N ASN A 80 -3.48 5.26 15.45
CA ASN A 80 -2.19 5.29 16.12
C ASN A 80 -2.39 5.97 17.48
N ILE A 81 -1.95 5.33 18.57
CA ILE A 81 -2.13 5.83 19.93
C ILE A 81 -0.89 5.66 20.79
N TYR A 82 -0.71 6.57 21.75
CA TYR A 82 0.09 6.29 22.94
C TYR A 82 -0.83 5.73 24.03
N TYR A 83 -0.51 4.54 24.50
CA TYR A 83 -1.23 3.84 25.57
C TYR A 83 -0.25 2.88 26.26
N PRO A 84 -0.30 2.70 27.59
CA PRO A 84 0.70 1.91 28.33
C PRO A 84 0.49 0.39 28.17
N PHE A 85 0.57 -0.12 26.94
CA PHE A 85 0.42 -1.55 26.61
C PHE A 85 1.42 -2.44 27.35
N ASP A 86 2.63 -1.95 27.63
CA ASP A 86 3.66 -2.67 28.40
C ASP A 86 3.17 -3.07 29.81
N LYS A 87 2.30 -2.27 30.44
CA LYS A 87 1.67 -2.58 31.74
C LYS A 87 0.82 -3.85 31.68
N TYR A 88 0.29 -4.17 30.50
CA TYR A 88 -0.58 -5.31 30.24
C TYR A 88 0.16 -6.46 29.54
N HIS A 89 1.49 -6.40 29.48
CA HIS A 89 2.35 -7.46 28.91
C HIS A 89 2.09 -7.74 27.43
N TYR A 90 1.77 -6.70 26.65
CA TYR A 90 1.75 -6.79 25.19
C TYR A 90 3.19 -6.77 24.67
N ASP A 91 3.52 -7.71 23.79
CA ASP A 91 4.70 -7.69 22.91
C ASP A 91 4.60 -6.62 21.78
N ASP A 92 5.46 -6.73 20.76
CA ASP A 92 5.44 -5.81 19.61
C ASP A 92 4.25 -6.01 18.66
N SER A 93 3.62 -7.20 18.64
CA SER A 93 2.49 -7.49 17.74
C SER A 93 1.55 -8.53 18.32
N GLN A 94 0.25 -8.27 18.24
CA GLN A 94 -0.82 -9.17 18.68
C GLN A 94 -1.99 -9.13 17.73
N PHE A 95 -2.59 -10.31 17.53
CA PHE A 95 -3.85 -10.48 16.81
C PHE A 95 -4.90 -11.03 17.77
N PHE A 96 -6.04 -10.36 17.84
CA PHE A 96 -7.16 -10.74 18.68
C PHE A 96 -8.27 -11.32 17.82
N ILE A 97 -8.54 -12.61 18.02
CA ILE A 97 -9.56 -13.34 17.29
C ILE A 97 -10.87 -13.25 18.06
N ASP A 98 -11.84 -12.54 17.50
CA ASP A 98 -13.18 -12.38 18.06
C ASP A 98 -14.18 -12.21 16.89
N THR A 99 -15.42 -12.65 17.07
CA THR A 99 -16.44 -12.57 16.01
C THR A 99 -16.90 -11.14 15.71
N GLU A 100 -16.78 -10.23 16.68
CA GLU A 100 -17.27 -8.85 16.60
C GLU A 100 -16.16 -7.81 16.83
N HIS A 101 -15.26 -8.08 17.77
CA HIS A 101 -14.24 -7.16 18.26
C HIS A 101 -12.82 -7.60 17.92
N TRP A 102 -12.65 -8.27 16.78
CA TRP A 102 -11.32 -8.59 16.28
C TRP A 102 -10.54 -7.31 15.99
N HIS A 103 -9.26 -7.35 16.34
CA HIS A 103 -8.35 -6.23 16.17
C HIS A 103 -6.90 -6.73 16.18
N MET A 104 -5.97 -5.87 15.76
CA MET A 104 -4.56 -6.05 15.99
C MET A 104 -4.01 -4.85 16.76
N VAL A 105 -2.99 -5.10 17.56
CA VAL A 105 -2.17 -4.07 18.20
C VAL A 105 -0.74 -4.32 17.76
N VAL A 106 -0.07 -3.30 17.22
CA VAL A 106 1.31 -3.41 16.74
C VAL A 106 2.10 -2.18 17.16
N LYS A 107 3.26 -2.38 17.77
CA LYS A 107 4.20 -1.30 18.06
C LYS A 107 4.82 -0.81 16.75
N ILE A 108 4.60 0.46 16.41
CA ILE A 108 5.07 1.02 15.13
C ILE A 108 6.26 1.97 15.29
N GLN A 109 6.56 2.41 16.50
CA GLN A 109 7.75 3.21 16.81
C GLN A 109 8.35 2.80 18.18
N LEU A 110 9.65 3.06 18.34
CA LEU A 110 10.40 2.71 19.55
C LEU A 110 10.04 3.59 20.76
N ASP A 111 9.41 4.73 20.53
CA ASP A 111 8.96 5.67 21.56
C ASP A 111 7.63 5.27 22.24
N GLY A 112 7.06 4.13 21.85
CA GLY A 112 5.81 3.63 22.43
C GLY A 112 4.55 4.01 21.65
N LEU A 113 4.67 4.46 20.40
CA LEU A 113 3.51 4.60 19.52
C LEU A 113 3.04 3.22 19.02
N TYR A 114 1.78 2.90 19.27
CA TYR A 114 1.14 1.66 18.79
C TYR A 114 0.08 1.96 17.74
N ARG A 115 -0.04 1.07 16.76
CA ARG A 115 -1.18 0.98 15.86
C ARG A 115 -2.21 0.02 16.43
N VAL A 116 -3.43 0.50 16.63
CA VAL A 116 -4.59 -0.34 16.94
C VAL A 116 -5.52 -0.33 15.72
N THR A 117 -5.60 -1.46 15.02
CA THR A 117 -6.49 -1.60 13.87
C THR A 117 -7.61 -2.56 14.24
N TYR A 118 -8.86 -2.16 14.04
CA TYR A 118 -10.02 -2.98 14.42
C TYR A 118 -11.07 -3.04 13.33
N GLY A 119 -11.89 -4.10 13.37
CA GLY A 119 -13.05 -4.25 12.51
C GLY A 119 -14.22 -3.37 12.95
N GLU A 120 -14.93 -2.79 11.97
CA GLU A 120 -16.15 -2.02 12.19
C GLU A 120 -17.22 -2.26 11.13
N LEU A 121 -18.44 -1.83 11.42
CA LEU A 121 -19.56 -1.87 10.50
C LEU A 121 -19.25 -1.03 9.25
N GLY A 122 -19.48 -1.62 8.07
CA GLY A 122 -19.40 -0.91 6.81
C GLY A 122 -20.52 0.11 6.65
N GLY A 123 -20.32 1.08 5.77
CA GLY A 123 -21.32 2.09 5.40
C GLY A 123 -21.43 3.28 6.35
N LEU A 124 -20.72 3.27 7.48
CA LEU A 124 -20.66 4.40 8.40
C LEU A 124 -19.77 5.53 7.86
N SER A 125 -20.14 6.77 8.14
CA SER A 125 -19.32 7.96 7.87
C SER A 125 -18.12 8.04 8.81
N ASN A 126 -17.14 8.89 8.48
CA ASN A 126 -15.98 9.10 9.34
C ASN A 126 -16.38 9.69 10.71
N GLU A 127 -17.41 10.54 10.74
CA GLU A 127 -17.97 11.12 11.95
C GLU A 127 -18.63 10.06 12.83
N GLU A 128 -19.49 9.21 12.25
CA GLU A 128 -20.15 8.11 12.97
C GLU A 128 -19.11 7.12 13.54
N LEU A 129 -18.05 6.83 12.79
CA LEU A 129 -16.95 5.99 13.26
C LEU A 129 -16.19 6.61 14.43
N LYS A 130 -15.97 7.93 14.40
CA LYS A 130 -15.31 8.66 15.50
C LYS A 130 -16.16 8.67 16.76
N GLU A 131 -17.47 8.88 16.64
CA GLU A 131 -18.40 8.82 17.78
C GLU A 131 -18.40 7.45 18.47
N ARG A 132 -18.15 6.38 17.70
CA ARG A 132 -18.09 4.99 18.19
C ARG A 132 -16.73 4.61 18.77
N LEU A 133 -15.69 5.44 18.60
CA LEU A 133 -14.31 5.12 18.97
C LEU A 133 -14.19 4.81 20.47
N GLU A 134 -14.77 5.65 21.34
CA GLU A 134 -14.67 5.46 22.79
C GLU A 134 -15.25 4.10 23.20
N GLN A 135 -16.48 3.79 22.76
CA GLN A 135 -17.12 2.52 23.09
C GLN A 135 -16.29 1.34 22.56
N LYS A 136 -15.71 1.48 21.36
CA LYS A 136 -14.84 0.45 20.79
C LYS A 136 -13.59 0.26 21.66
N PHE A 137 -12.90 1.33 22.04
CA PHE A 137 -11.67 1.27 22.84
C PHE A 137 -11.89 0.75 24.24
N ARG A 138 -12.99 1.14 24.90
CA ARG A 138 -13.43 0.51 26.16
C ARG A 138 -13.54 -1.02 26.03
N ARG A 139 -13.94 -1.50 24.86
CA ARG A 139 -14.10 -2.94 24.60
C ARG A 139 -12.80 -3.66 24.23
N ILE A 140 -11.94 -3.03 23.43
CA ILE A 140 -10.77 -3.70 22.84
C ILE A 140 -9.45 -3.40 23.55
N LEU A 141 -9.32 -2.24 24.18
CA LEU A 141 -8.13 -1.93 24.97
C LEU A 141 -8.19 -2.67 26.30
N PRO A 142 -7.04 -3.16 26.80
CA PRO A 142 -7.00 -3.78 28.11
C PRO A 142 -7.40 -2.76 29.19
N GLY A 143 -7.93 -3.25 30.32
CA GLY A 143 -8.32 -2.36 31.43
C GLY A 143 -9.63 -1.58 31.24
N ASN A 144 -10.35 -1.77 30.12
CA ASN A 144 -11.60 -1.06 29.81
C ASN A 144 -11.41 0.47 29.74
N SER A 145 -10.34 0.88 29.08
CA SER A 145 -9.84 2.25 29.16
C SER A 145 -10.70 3.30 28.43
N GLY A 146 -10.81 4.48 29.05
CA GLY A 146 -11.49 5.66 28.52
C GLY A 146 -10.58 6.62 27.73
N PRO A 147 -11.14 7.67 27.13
CA PRO A 147 -10.42 8.66 26.32
C PRO A 147 -9.27 9.37 27.05
N GLU A 148 -9.34 9.48 28.37
CA GLU A 148 -8.33 10.10 29.22
C GLU A 148 -7.09 9.23 29.44
N GLU A 149 -7.13 7.95 29.05
CA GLU A 149 -6.05 6.98 29.28
C GLU A 149 -5.16 6.73 28.06
N TYR A 150 -5.51 7.29 26.90
CA TYR A 150 -4.71 7.21 25.67
C TYR A 150 -4.61 8.57 24.98
N GLU A 151 -3.56 8.75 24.19
CA GLU A 151 -3.45 9.86 23.25
C GLU A 151 -3.70 9.35 21.83
N LEU A 152 -4.70 9.90 21.14
CA LEU A 152 -4.99 9.55 19.74
C LEU A 152 -4.19 10.43 18.79
N VAL A 153 -3.23 9.82 18.08
CA VAL A 153 -2.37 10.51 17.10
C VAL A 153 -3.00 10.50 15.71
N ASN A 154 -3.60 9.38 15.32
CA ASN A 154 -4.24 9.23 14.02
C ASN A 154 -5.49 8.35 14.11
N PHE A 155 -6.47 8.64 13.25
CA PHE A 155 -7.68 7.87 13.03
C PHE A 155 -7.95 7.78 11.53
N SER A 156 -7.85 6.59 10.96
CA SER A 156 -7.97 6.39 9.51
C SER A 156 -8.87 5.18 9.21
N PRO A 157 -10.12 5.42 8.77
CA PRO A 157 -11.00 4.38 8.24
C PRO A 157 -10.55 3.91 6.86
N TYR A 158 -10.66 2.60 6.59
CA TYR A 158 -10.38 2.01 5.30
C TYR A 158 -11.42 0.97 4.91
N LYS A 159 -11.85 1.02 3.64
CA LYS A 159 -12.55 -0.10 3.03
C LYS A 159 -11.54 -1.17 2.65
N VAL A 160 -11.90 -2.43 2.90
CA VAL A 160 -11.03 -3.56 2.64
C VAL A 160 -11.43 -4.19 1.32
N HIS A 161 -10.44 -4.45 0.46
CA HIS A 161 -10.65 -5.01 -0.87
C HIS A 161 -9.89 -6.33 -1.04
N GLN A 162 -10.37 -7.17 -1.95
CA GLN A 162 -9.66 -8.31 -2.51
C GLN A 162 -9.87 -8.24 -4.02
N ARG A 163 -8.90 -7.64 -4.71
CA ARG A 163 -8.97 -7.35 -6.15
C ARG A 163 -7.63 -7.62 -6.80
N CYS A 164 -7.65 -8.08 -8.03
CA CYS A 164 -6.47 -8.30 -8.84
C CYS A 164 -6.81 -7.97 -10.29
N VAL A 165 -5.89 -7.37 -11.04
CA VAL A 165 -6.04 -7.25 -12.49
C VAL A 165 -5.95 -8.63 -13.14
N GLU A 166 -6.59 -8.81 -14.28
CA GLU A 166 -6.50 -10.07 -15.05
C GLU A 166 -5.14 -10.19 -15.75
N GLU A 167 -4.56 -9.06 -16.14
CA GLU A 167 -3.25 -8.96 -16.80
C GLU A 167 -2.46 -7.82 -16.13
N MET A 168 -1.28 -8.14 -15.61
CA MET A 168 -0.29 -7.18 -15.11
C MET A 168 0.56 -6.58 -16.23
N ARG A 169 0.45 -7.08 -17.47
CA ARG A 169 1.15 -6.55 -18.64
C ARG A 169 0.19 -6.20 -19.77
N MET A 170 0.26 -4.94 -20.22
CA MET A 170 -0.44 -4.46 -21.41
C MET A 170 0.53 -3.78 -22.38
N GLY A 171 0.98 -4.52 -23.39
CA GLY A 171 2.00 -4.05 -24.34
C GLY A 171 3.32 -3.71 -23.63
N ARG A 172 3.61 -2.41 -23.50
CA ARG A 172 4.78 -1.87 -22.76
C ARG A 172 4.44 -1.33 -21.37
N CYS A 173 3.17 -1.40 -20.96
CA CYS A 173 2.74 -1.01 -19.62
C CYS A 173 2.75 -2.24 -18.70
N LEU A 174 3.23 -2.04 -17.48
CA LEU A 174 3.31 -3.07 -16.44
C LEU A 174 2.68 -2.52 -15.16
N LEU A 175 1.92 -3.35 -14.47
CA LEU A 175 1.36 -3.07 -13.16
C LEU A 175 2.08 -3.89 -12.09
N VAL A 176 2.27 -3.29 -10.91
CA VAL A 176 2.95 -3.88 -9.75
C VAL A 176 2.23 -3.45 -8.48
N ALA A 177 2.32 -4.25 -7.41
CA ALA A 177 1.80 -3.89 -6.07
C ALA A 177 0.32 -3.42 -6.12
N ASP A 178 -0.04 -2.37 -5.36
CA ASP A 178 -1.41 -1.84 -5.26
C ASP A 178 -2.05 -1.43 -6.60
N ALA A 179 -1.22 -1.16 -7.61
CA ALA A 179 -1.71 -0.89 -8.96
C ALA A 179 -2.26 -2.16 -9.64
N ALA A 180 -1.68 -3.32 -9.33
CA ALA A 180 -2.07 -4.64 -9.84
C ALA A 180 -3.05 -5.38 -8.92
N HIS A 181 -2.91 -5.28 -7.60
CA HIS A 181 -3.74 -6.04 -6.65
C HIS A 181 -3.96 -5.30 -5.34
N LEU A 182 -5.13 -5.49 -4.73
CA LEU A 182 -5.47 -5.01 -3.39
C LEU A 182 -5.86 -6.18 -2.52
N CYS A 183 -5.33 -6.25 -1.30
CA CYS A 183 -5.66 -7.30 -0.35
C CYS A 183 -5.95 -6.74 1.05
N ASN A 184 -6.53 -7.58 1.91
CA ASN A 184 -6.77 -7.23 3.30
C ASN A 184 -5.46 -7.05 4.08
N PRO A 185 -5.22 -5.88 4.72
CA PRO A 185 -3.96 -5.61 5.42
C PRO A 185 -3.72 -6.49 6.66
N PHE A 186 -4.75 -7.14 7.22
CA PHE A 186 -4.57 -8.04 8.38
C PHE A 186 -3.69 -9.25 8.08
N GLY A 187 -3.54 -9.65 6.81
CA GLY A 187 -2.61 -10.70 6.41
C GLY A 187 -1.17 -10.24 6.19
N GLY A 188 -0.89 -8.92 6.25
CA GLY A 188 0.44 -8.37 5.97
C GLY A 188 0.94 -8.56 4.52
N LEU A 189 0.06 -8.97 3.60
CA LEU A 189 0.45 -9.36 2.25
C LEU A 189 0.66 -8.18 1.30
N GLY A 190 -0.01 -7.04 1.47
CA GLY A 190 0.04 -5.93 0.49
C GLY A 190 1.46 -5.47 0.17
N LEU A 191 2.18 -4.98 1.18
CA LEU A 191 3.57 -4.54 1.01
C LEU A 191 4.50 -5.70 0.62
N THR A 192 4.34 -6.84 1.28
CA THR A 192 5.23 -8.01 1.09
C THR A 192 5.16 -8.53 -0.35
N VAL A 193 3.95 -8.66 -0.90
CA VAL A 193 3.73 -9.11 -2.29
C VAL A 193 4.21 -8.05 -3.27
N GLY A 194 3.98 -6.76 -3.00
CA GLY A 194 4.52 -5.67 -3.84
C GLY A 194 6.05 -5.69 -3.96
N ILE A 195 6.77 -5.99 -2.87
CA ILE A 195 8.24 -6.15 -2.92
C ILE A 195 8.64 -7.33 -3.81
N VAL A 196 7.92 -8.45 -3.72
CA VAL A 196 8.18 -9.64 -4.55
C VAL A 196 7.86 -9.37 -6.02
N ASP A 197 6.82 -8.59 -6.34
CA ASP A 197 6.50 -8.15 -7.70
C ASP A 197 7.67 -7.37 -8.30
N VAL A 198 8.15 -6.36 -7.56
CA VAL A 198 9.25 -5.50 -8.01
C VAL A 198 10.54 -6.31 -8.20
N GLY A 199 10.84 -7.23 -7.30
CA GLY A 199 11.99 -8.13 -7.45
C GLY A 199 11.89 -9.01 -8.69
N SER A 200 10.72 -9.60 -8.95
CA SER A 200 10.47 -10.43 -10.13
C SER A 200 10.57 -9.63 -11.42
N LEU A 201 10.06 -8.39 -11.42
CA LEU A 201 10.13 -7.50 -12.55
C LEU A 201 11.57 -7.04 -12.81
N TYR A 202 12.33 -6.73 -11.76
CA TYR A 202 13.76 -6.40 -11.85
C TYR A 202 14.55 -7.49 -12.56
N ASP A 203 14.36 -8.76 -12.18
CA ASP A 203 15.04 -9.90 -12.81
C ASP A 203 14.72 -10.03 -14.30
N CYS A 204 13.45 -9.79 -14.68
CA CYS A 204 13.02 -9.80 -16.08
C CYS A 204 13.70 -8.67 -16.87
N LEU A 205 13.67 -7.44 -16.35
CA LEU A 205 14.25 -6.27 -16.99
C LEU A 205 15.78 -6.36 -17.10
N LEU A 206 16.45 -6.91 -16.09
CA LEU A 206 17.89 -7.15 -16.11
C LEU A 206 18.29 -8.14 -17.21
N ARG A 207 17.53 -9.23 -17.38
CA ARG A 207 17.78 -10.22 -18.45
C ARG A 207 17.57 -9.63 -19.83
N ILE A 208 16.56 -8.78 -20.01
CA ILE A 208 16.36 -8.03 -21.26
C ILE A 208 17.55 -7.10 -21.52
N HIS A 209 17.93 -6.30 -20.53
CA HIS A 209 19.01 -5.33 -20.66
C HIS A 209 20.36 -5.98 -21.00
N THR A 210 20.65 -7.14 -20.42
CA THR A 210 21.89 -7.89 -20.66
C THR A 210 21.86 -8.75 -21.93
N GLY A 211 20.77 -8.70 -22.70
CA GLY A 211 20.60 -9.49 -23.92
C GLY A 211 20.43 -10.99 -23.68
N GLN A 212 20.10 -11.39 -22.46
CA GLN A 212 19.87 -12.79 -22.07
C GLN A 212 18.42 -13.25 -22.29
N ALA A 213 17.50 -12.32 -22.47
CA ALA A 213 16.10 -12.56 -22.82
C ALA A 213 15.58 -11.43 -23.74
N ASP A 214 14.48 -11.67 -24.42
CA ASP A 214 13.71 -10.62 -25.10
C ASP A 214 12.46 -10.23 -24.28
N ASP A 215 11.68 -9.28 -24.79
CA ASP A 215 10.47 -8.76 -24.15
C ASP A 215 9.43 -9.87 -23.81
N SER A 216 9.55 -11.09 -24.33
CA SER A 216 8.64 -12.18 -24.01
C SER A 216 8.73 -12.64 -22.55
N ILE A 217 9.87 -12.46 -21.87
CA ILE A 217 10.02 -12.83 -20.45
C ILE A 217 9.06 -12.06 -19.53
N LEU A 218 8.62 -10.87 -19.93
CA LEU A 218 7.63 -10.09 -19.19
C LEU A 218 6.22 -10.71 -19.24
N TYR A 219 5.93 -11.63 -20.18
CA TYR A 219 4.72 -12.47 -20.08
C TYR A 219 4.86 -13.50 -18.97
N LYS A 220 6.08 -13.94 -18.66
CA LYS A 220 6.31 -14.85 -17.54
C LYS A 220 6.14 -14.14 -16.20
N TYR A 221 6.52 -12.87 -16.12
CA TYR A 221 6.21 -12.01 -14.97
C TYR A 221 4.69 -11.98 -14.74
N ASP A 222 3.92 -11.64 -15.78
CA ASP A 222 2.46 -11.58 -15.73
C ASP A 222 1.79 -12.92 -15.36
N GLU A 223 2.28 -14.04 -15.91
CA GLU A 223 1.75 -15.38 -15.61
C GLU A 223 1.99 -15.83 -14.16
N VAL A 224 3.09 -15.37 -13.54
CA VAL A 224 3.57 -15.89 -12.25
C VAL A 224 3.16 -15.01 -11.06
N ARG A 225 2.96 -13.71 -11.28
CA ARG A 225 2.62 -12.75 -10.23
C ARG A 225 1.11 -12.59 -10.11
#